data_AF-Z4WRQ5-F1
#
_entry.id   AF-Z4WRQ5-F1
#
_cell.length_a   1.000
_cell.length_b   1.000
_cell.length_c   1.000
_cell.angle_alpha   90.00
_cell.angle_beta   90.00
_cell.angle_gamma   90.00
#
_symmetry.space_group_name_H-M   'P 1'
#
loop_
_entity.id
_entity.type
_entity.pdbx_description
1 polymer ?
#
loop_
_entity_poly.entity_id
_entity_poly.type
_entity_poly.pdbx_seq_one_letter_code
_entity_poly.pdbx_strand_id
1 'polypeptide(L)'
;MTYTKYQGNPILTPFDGVSDFRDPKVFWYAPREAWYMIVSADKEMRFYRSEDLKKWDYVSAFGEGYGARPNQFECPDFFELPMPETGECKWVMLVNINPGCPFGGSATEYFIGTFDGETFTPDTKPEVARWLDFGKDHYAFVTFHGVKERILGMPWTSNWQYANVTPFKQSRGMNGLPRELFLFSSAGRSYVGSRPAREVTTLRREQILQPDLMLRDSVLFSNLMKDYAGDFELELEFTPDPAVERVGFTLLNEEGDSLPVYLDMKQGRVVMDRTRSGITDFGEKATPHERESGDWRQREGLNYHNDFALSTWAPLELCVRRSYRLRLFIDRSLAELFVEDGHIAMTNLIFPHSPYTSLRLFSEGGKTKVTHFRLYHLSL
;
A
#
# COMPACT_ATOMS: atom_id res chain seq x y z
N MET A 1 5.27 -21.85 22.80
CA MET A 1 5.26 -22.45 21.45
C MET A 1 6.70 -22.52 20.96
N THR A 2 7.15 -23.64 20.39
CA THR A 2 8.54 -23.85 19.93
C THR A 2 8.54 -24.43 18.52
N TYR A 3 9.55 -24.08 17.73
CA TYR A 3 9.74 -24.62 16.37
C TYR A 3 10.99 -25.52 16.35
N THR A 4 10.91 -26.63 15.62
CA THR A 4 12.05 -27.56 15.42
C THR A 4 12.35 -27.65 13.93
N LYS A 5 13.59 -27.35 13.53
CA LYS A 5 14.00 -27.45 12.12
C LYS A 5 14.03 -28.93 11.68
N TYR A 6 13.54 -29.19 10.47
CA TYR A 6 13.61 -30.52 9.87
C TYR A 6 15.07 -30.89 9.56
N GLN A 7 15.47 -32.12 9.92
CA GLN A 7 16.86 -32.58 9.77
C GLN A 7 17.29 -32.76 8.31
N GLY A 8 16.34 -32.97 7.39
CA GLY A 8 16.60 -33.13 5.96
C GLY A 8 16.64 -31.81 5.18
N ASN A 9 16.79 -30.65 5.84
CA ASN A 9 16.91 -29.37 5.16
C ASN A 9 18.24 -29.25 4.37
N PRO A 10 18.27 -28.51 3.24
CA PRO A 10 17.14 -27.82 2.61
C PRO A 10 16.20 -28.78 1.86
N ILE A 11 14.90 -28.52 1.89
CA ILE A 11 13.87 -29.30 1.16
C ILE A 11 13.73 -28.91 -0.32
N LEU A 12 14.29 -27.78 -0.71
CA LEU A 12 14.29 -27.28 -2.09
C LEU A 12 15.52 -26.40 -2.32
N THR A 13 16.18 -26.59 -3.45
CA THR A 13 17.29 -25.77 -3.94
C THR A 13 17.05 -25.46 -5.43
N PRO A 14 17.54 -24.33 -5.96
CA PRO A 14 17.40 -24.03 -7.38
C PRO A 14 18.13 -25.10 -8.21
N PHE A 15 17.42 -25.73 -9.15
CA PHE A 15 17.97 -26.79 -9.99
C PHE A 15 18.95 -26.28 -11.05
N ASP A 16 18.89 -24.98 -11.34
CA ASP A 16 19.65 -24.27 -12.37
C ASP A 16 20.72 -23.33 -11.78
N GLY A 17 20.86 -23.29 -10.46
CA GLY A 17 21.90 -22.51 -9.78
C GLY A 17 21.65 -21.01 -9.68
N VAL A 18 20.42 -20.52 -9.92
CA VAL A 18 20.08 -19.11 -9.66
C VAL A 18 20.38 -18.74 -8.21
N SER A 19 21.09 -17.62 -7.99
CA SER A 19 21.54 -17.20 -6.66
C SER A 19 20.40 -16.67 -5.79
N ASP A 20 19.50 -15.93 -6.41
CA ASP A 20 18.36 -15.28 -5.75
C ASP A 20 17.15 -16.20 -5.79
N PHE A 21 17.09 -17.15 -4.84
CA PHE A 21 16.01 -18.13 -4.72
C PHE A 21 15.44 -18.15 -3.29
N ARG A 22 14.29 -17.50 -3.07
CA ARG A 22 13.81 -17.19 -1.71
C ARG A 22 12.31 -16.93 -1.60
N ASP A 23 11.87 -16.72 -0.37
CA ASP A 23 10.52 -16.31 0.02
C ASP A 23 9.41 -17.29 -0.38
N PRO A 24 9.44 -18.56 0.09
CA PRO A 24 8.43 -19.54 -0.28
C PRO A 24 7.07 -19.24 0.37
N LYS A 25 6.03 -19.09 -0.45
CA LYS A 25 4.62 -19.15 -0.01
C LYS A 25 4.05 -20.52 -0.34
N VAL A 26 3.55 -21.21 0.69
CA VAL A 26 2.94 -22.55 0.56
C VAL A 26 1.43 -22.47 0.78
N PHE A 27 0.66 -23.17 -0.05
CA PHE A 27 -0.80 -23.26 0.07
C PHE A 27 -1.31 -24.63 -0.41
N TRP A 28 -2.49 -25.04 0.07
CA TRP A 28 -3.16 -26.25 -0.42
C TRP A 28 -4.00 -25.92 -1.65
N TYR A 29 -3.79 -26.63 -2.75
CA TYR A 29 -4.58 -26.49 -3.97
C TYR A 29 -5.57 -27.64 -4.08
N ALA A 30 -6.79 -27.40 -3.58
CA ALA A 30 -7.85 -28.40 -3.49
C ALA A 30 -8.17 -29.13 -4.82
N PRO A 31 -8.20 -28.46 -6.00
CA PRO A 31 -8.50 -29.12 -7.27
C PRO A 31 -7.53 -30.24 -7.68
N ARG A 32 -6.31 -30.28 -7.13
CA ARG A 32 -5.32 -31.34 -7.39
C ARG A 32 -4.92 -32.11 -6.13
N GLU A 33 -5.60 -31.87 -5.01
CA GLU A 33 -5.31 -32.50 -3.71
C GLU A 33 -3.81 -32.51 -3.35
N ALA A 34 -3.13 -31.37 -3.55
CA ALA A 34 -1.70 -31.26 -3.30
C ALA A 34 -1.31 -29.89 -2.74
N TRP A 35 -0.16 -29.84 -2.07
CA TRP A 35 0.49 -28.59 -1.66
C TRP A 35 1.19 -27.96 -2.84
N TYR A 36 1.07 -26.64 -2.96
CA TYR A 36 1.79 -25.83 -3.92
C TYR A 36 2.69 -24.84 -3.17
N MET A 37 3.84 -24.56 -3.76
CA MET A 37 4.76 -23.52 -3.32
C MET A 37 5.01 -22.58 -4.49
N ILE A 38 4.87 -21.29 -4.25
CA ILE A 38 5.39 -20.23 -5.13
C ILE A 38 6.63 -19.64 -4.45
N VAL A 39 7.72 -19.51 -5.18
CA VAL A 39 9.02 -19.02 -4.68
C VAL A 39 9.61 -18.03 -5.68
N SER A 40 10.26 -16.98 -5.19
CA SER A 40 10.97 -16.04 -6.05
C SER A 40 12.28 -16.66 -6.55
N ALA A 41 12.57 -16.45 -7.83
CA ALA A 41 13.78 -16.84 -8.55
C ALA A 41 14.28 -15.66 -9.42
N ASP A 42 15.02 -14.72 -8.82
CA ASP A 42 15.47 -13.44 -9.40
C ASP A 42 14.34 -12.55 -9.94
N LYS A 43 13.92 -12.76 -11.19
CA LYS A 43 12.93 -11.93 -11.92
C LYS A 43 11.66 -12.70 -12.27
N GLU A 44 11.49 -13.87 -11.67
CA GLU A 44 10.36 -14.77 -11.91
C GLU A 44 9.90 -15.39 -10.59
N MET A 45 8.65 -15.83 -10.59
CA MET A 45 8.07 -16.72 -9.60
C MET A 45 8.02 -18.14 -10.15
N ARG A 46 8.44 -19.13 -9.36
CA ARG A 46 8.40 -20.55 -9.73
C ARG A 46 7.39 -21.30 -8.88
N PHE A 47 6.59 -22.14 -9.52
CA PHE A 47 5.64 -23.03 -8.88
C PHE A 47 6.23 -24.43 -8.69
N TYR A 48 6.01 -24.98 -7.52
CA TYR A 48 6.34 -26.36 -7.16
C TYR A 48 5.14 -27.04 -6.51
N ARG A 49 5.04 -28.37 -6.63
CA ARG A 49 3.99 -29.19 -6.02
C ARG A 49 4.57 -30.25 -5.08
N SER A 50 3.86 -30.57 -4.00
CA SER A 50 4.25 -31.59 -3.03
C SER A 50 3.03 -32.30 -2.45
N GLU A 51 3.17 -33.59 -2.14
CA GLU A 51 2.20 -34.34 -1.33
C GLU A 51 2.54 -34.31 0.16
N ASP A 52 3.81 -34.07 0.54
CA ASP A 52 4.32 -34.30 1.89
C ASP A 52 5.06 -33.09 2.52
N LEU A 53 5.08 -31.94 1.82
CA LEU A 53 5.78 -30.71 2.15
C LEU A 53 7.32 -30.81 2.19
N LYS A 54 7.89 -31.96 1.82
CA LYS A 54 9.34 -32.24 1.90
C LYS A 54 9.95 -32.46 0.53
N LYS A 55 9.24 -33.15 -0.36
CA LYS A 55 9.64 -33.37 -1.75
C LYS A 55 8.81 -32.46 -2.65
N TRP A 56 9.50 -31.67 -3.47
CA TRP A 56 8.89 -30.64 -4.30
C TRP A 56 9.25 -30.87 -5.76
N ASP A 57 8.23 -31.06 -6.60
CA ASP A 57 8.38 -31.19 -8.04
C ASP A 57 8.11 -29.84 -8.70
N TYR A 58 8.98 -29.44 -9.63
CA TYR A 58 8.79 -28.21 -10.41
C TYR A 58 7.52 -28.31 -11.28
N VAL A 59 6.77 -27.22 -11.37
CA VAL A 59 5.54 -27.11 -12.16
C VAL A 59 5.75 -26.13 -13.32
N SER A 60 6.01 -24.86 -13.01
CA SER A 60 6.10 -23.78 -14.01
C SER A 60 6.76 -22.52 -13.45
N ALA A 61 6.93 -21.50 -14.29
CA ALA A 61 7.42 -20.19 -13.92
C ALA A 61 6.55 -19.07 -14.52
N PHE A 62 6.54 -17.91 -13.86
CA PHE A 62 5.83 -16.69 -14.28
C PHE A 62 6.68 -15.45 -13.97
N GLY A 63 6.72 -14.46 -14.86
CA GLY A 63 7.34 -13.15 -14.56
C GLY A 63 8.18 -12.55 -15.70
N GLU A 64 8.64 -13.38 -16.65
CA GLU A 64 9.35 -12.87 -17.83
C GLU A 64 8.47 -11.93 -18.65
N GLY A 65 8.94 -10.71 -18.93
CA GLY A 65 8.16 -9.66 -19.59
C GLY A 65 7.09 -8.94 -18.74
N TYR A 66 6.59 -9.54 -17.65
CA TYR A 66 5.53 -8.98 -16.79
C TYR A 66 5.97 -7.93 -15.77
N GLY A 67 5.09 -6.98 -15.45
CA GLY A 67 5.22 -6.07 -14.32
C GLY A 67 6.18 -4.89 -14.53
N ALA A 68 6.42 -4.15 -13.45
CA ALA A 68 7.35 -3.03 -13.47
C ALA A 68 8.78 -3.49 -13.76
N ARG A 69 9.65 -2.64 -14.33
CA ARG A 69 11.06 -2.97 -14.58
C ARG A 69 11.96 -1.73 -14.46
N PRO A 70 13.26 -1.88 -14.10
CA PRO A 70 13.91 -3.11 -13.64
C PRO A 70 13.54 -3.45 -12.19
N ASN A 71 13.42 -4.73 -11.87
CA ASN A 71 13.12 -5.20 -10.53
C ASN A 71 13.80 -6.53 -10.20
N GLN A 72 13.82 -6.83 -8.92
CA GLN A 72 13.98 -8.17 -8.36
C GLN A 72 12.66 -8.54 -7.70
N PHE A 73 12.14 -9.73 -8.01
CA PHE A 73 10.92 -10.25 -7.42
C PHE A 73 11.21 -10.81 -6.04
N GLU A 74 10.34 -10.57 -5.07
CA GLU A 74 10.47 -11.00 -3.68
C GLU A 74 9.07 -11.24 -3.08
N CYS A 75 9.02 -11.94 -1.95
CA CYS A 75 7.83 -12.16 -1.13
C CYS A 75 6.53 -12.43 -1.92
N PRO A 76 6.46 -13.49 -2.76
CA PRO A 76 5.24 -13.82 -3.46
C PRO A 76 4.09 -14.15 -2.50
N ASP A 77 2.88 -13.83 -2.93
CA ASP A 77 1.67 -14.41 -2.36
C ASP A 77 0.70 -14.84 -3.47
N PHE A 78 -0.12 -15.85 -3.21
CA PHE A 78 -0.99 -16.44 -4.21
C PHE A 78 -2.26 -17.01 -3.58
N PHE A 79 -3.40 -16.43 -3.95
CA PHE A 79 -4.70 -16.74 -3.36
C PHE A 79 -5.85 -16.39 -4.32
N GLU A 80 -7.05 -16.86 -4.00
CA GLU A 80 -8.27 -16.53 -4.75
C GLU A 80 -9.07 -15.43 -4.07
N LEU A 81 -9.66 -14.55 -4.88
CA LEU A 81 -10.66 -13.57 -4.45
C LEU A 81 -11.88 -13.63 -5.38
N PRO A 82 -13.11 -13.54 -4.84
CA PRO A 82 -14.32 -13.46 -5.65
C PRO A 82 -14.50 -12.04 -6.21
N MET A 83 -14.87 -11.92 -7.49
CA MET A 83 -15.37 -10.68 -8.06
C MET A 83 -16.72 -10.33 -7.42
N PRO A 84 -16.91 -9.12 -6.85
CA PRO A 84 -18.15 -8.77 -6.16
C PRO A 84 -19.40 -8.83 -7.05
N GLU A 85 -19.24 -8.50 -8.34
CA GLU A 85 -20.38 -8.41 -9.26
C GLU A 85 -20.88 -9.78 -9.74
N THR A 86 -19.99 -10.77 -9.89
CA THR A 86 -20.31 -12.07 -10.51
C THR A 86 -20.17 -13.26 -9.56
N GLY A 87 -19.42 -13.11 -8.47
CA GLY A 87 -19.01 -14.21 -7.59
C GLY A 87 -17.96 -15.15 -8.19
N GLU A 88 -17.49 -14.89 -9.41
CA GLU A 88 -16.41 -15.65 -10.04
C GLU A 88 -15.10 -15.45 -9.26
N CYS A 89 -14.45 -16.53 -8.86
CA CYS A 89 -13.14 -16.49 -8.23
C CYS A 89 -12.05 -16.22 -9.27
N LYS A 90 -11.18 -15.25 -8.98
CA LYS A 90 -9.95 -14.99 -9.71
C LYS A 90 -8.74 -15.27 -8.83
N TRP A 91 -7.68 -15.76 -9.44
CA TRP A 91 -6.38 -15.88 -8.78
C TRP A 91 -5.70 -14.52 -8.76
N VAL A 92 -5.12 -14.18 -7.61
CA VAL A 92 -4.31 -12.98 -7.41
C VAL A 92 -2.91 -13.42 -7.01
N MET A 93 -1.92 -12.94 -7.76
CA MET A 93 -0.51 -13.04 -7.43
C MET A 93 -0.02 -11.69 -6.93
N LEU A 94 0.46 -11.64 -5.69
CA LEU A 94 1.23 -10.50 -5.20
C LEU A 94 2.70 -10.74 -5.49
N VAL A 95 3.36 -9.71 -5.99
CA VAL A 95 4.80 -9.70 -6.26
C VAL A 95 5.37 -8.45 -5.59
N ASN A 96 6.25 -8.64 -4.61
CA ASN A 96 6.97 -7.51 -4.03
C ASN A 96 8.24 -7.29 -4.85
N ILE A 97 8.57 -6.04 -5.15
CA ILE A 97 9.71 -5.70 -6.00
C ILE A 97 10.67 -4.71 -5.37
N ASN A 98 11.97 -4.92 -5.57
CA ASN A 98 13.00 -3.95 -5.19
C ASN A 98 14.18 -3.91 -6.20
N PRO A 99 14.52 -2.75 -6.79
CA PRO A 99 13.70 -1.54 -6.86
C PRO A 99 12.53 -1.71 -7.86
N GLY A 100 11.78 -0.64 -8.12
CA GLY A 100 10.74 -0.60 -9.15
C GLY A 100 9.48 0.19 -8.78
N CYS A 101 9.41 0.72 -7.55
CA CYS A 101 8.34 1.63 -7.13
C CYS A 101 8.28 2.89 -8.04
N PRO A 102 7.09 3.38 -8.44
CA PRO A 102 6.97 4.63 -9.21
C PRO A 102 7.62 5.85 -8.53
N PHE A 103 7.73 5.82 -7.20
CA PHE A 103 8.31 6.91 -6.40
C PHE A 103 9.74 6.60 -5.91
N GLY A 104 10.35 5.52 -6.40
CA GLY A 104 11.68 5.03 -6.01
C GLY A 104 11.66 3.95 -4.92
N GLY A 105 12.61 3.01 -5.02
CA GLY A 105 12.79 1.91 -4.10
C GLY A 105 11.77 0.78 -4.26
N SER A 106 11.34 0.23 -3.13
CA SER A 106 10.58 -1.02 -3.06
C SER A 106 9.06 -0.82 -3.07
N ALA A 107 8.29 -1.72 -3.69
CA ALA A 107 6.82 -1.66 -3.75
C ALA A 107 6.16 -3.05 -3.85
N THR A 108 4.84 -3.10 -3.65
CA THR A 108 4.01 -4.29 -3.89
C THR A 108 3.20 -4.13 -5.18
N GLU A 109 3.50 -4.95 -6.18
CA GLU A 109 2.67 -5.08 -7.39
C GLU A 109 1.78 -6.34 -7.32
N TYR A 110 0.79 -6.41 -8.21
CA TYR A 110 -0.08 -7.59 -8.29
C TYR A 110 -0.54 -7.91 -9.71
N PHE A 111 -0.91 -9.17 -9.91
CA PHE A 111 -1.53 -9.69 -11.13
C PHE A 111 -2.84 -10.41 -10.77
N ILE A 112 -3.88 -10.22 -11.59
CA ILE A 112 -5.16 -10.94 -11.49
C ILE A 112 -5.26 -11.85 -12.70
N GLY A 113 -5.73 -13.07 -12.53
CA GLY A 113 -5.85 -14.03 -13.64
C GLY A 113 -6.50 -15.35 -13.25
N THR A 114 -6.17 -16.39 -14.00
CA THR A 114 -6.59 -17.78 -13.77
C THR A 114 -5.39 -18.68 -13.52
N PHE A 115 -5.62 -19.78 -12.79
CA PHE A 115 -4.62 -20.82 -12.55
C PHE A 115 -5.26 -22.19 -12.69
N ASP A 116 -4.69 -23.05 -13.53
CA ASP A 116 -5.22 -24.39 -13.83
C ASP A 116 -4.49 -25.53 -13.06
N GLY A 117 -3.61 -25.15 -12.13
CA GLY A 117 -2.69 -26.05 -11.44
C GLY A 117 -1.33 -26.19 -12.12
N GLU A 118 -1.14 -25.61 -13.30
CA GLU A 118 0.12 -25.64 -14.04
C GLU A 118 0.55 -24.24 -14.46
N THR A 119 -0.31 -23.46 -15.09
CA THR A 119 0.00 -22.13 -15.63
C THR A 119 -0.87 -21.05 -14.99
N PHE A 120 -0.24 -19.97 -14.51
CA PHE A 120 -0.95 -18.74 -14.16
C PHE A 120 -1.04 -17.83 -15.38
N THR A 121 -2.26 -17.46 -15.78
CA THR A 121 -2.53 -16.62 -16.95
C THR A 121 -3.13 -15.29 -16.50
N PRO A 122 -2.37 -14.16 -16.53
CA PRO A 122 -2.88 -12.86 -16.15
C PRO A 122 -3.94 -12.32 -17.13
N ASP A 123 -4.89 -11.56 -16.59
CA ASP A 123 -5.90 -10.82 -17.37
C ASP A 123 -5.30 -9.61 -18.12
N THR A 124 -4.09 -9.18 -17.73
CA THR A 124 -3.40 -8.01 -18.30
C THR A 124 -2.21 -8.39 -19.19
N LYS A 125 -1.86 -7.49 -20.10
CA LYS A 125 -0.63 -7.59 -20.89
C LYS A 125 0.62 -7.49 -20.00
N PRO A 126 1.77 -8.02 -20.44
CA PRO A 126 3.00 -8.04 -19.64
C PRO A 126 3.45 -6.66 -19.13
N GLU A 127 3.37 -5.62 -19.96
CA GLU A 127 3.84 -4.27 -19.63
C GLU A 127 2.99 -3.53 -18.57
N VAL A 128 1.84 -4.09 -18.16
CA VAL A 128 0.93 -3.44 -17.22
C VAL A 128 1.32 -3.80 -15.78
N ALA A 129 1.94 -2.86 -15.08
CA ALA A 129 2.13 -2.91 -13.63
C ALA A 129 0.91 -2.34 -12.90
N ARG A 130 0.53 -2.96 -11.78
CA ARG A 130 -0.54 -2.48 -10.89
C ARG A 130 -0.06 -2.54 -9.46
N TRP A 131 -0.37 -1.50 -8.70
CA TRP A 131 0.15 -1.30 -7.35
C TRP A 131 -0.93 -1.57 -6.32
N LEU A 132 -0.60 -2.35 -5.29
CA LEU A 132 -1.51 -2.61 -4.18
C LEU A 132 -1.65 -1.37 -3.27
N ASP A 133 -0.60 -0.55 -3.22
CA ASP A 133 -0.51 0.67 -2.44
C ASP A 133 0.27 1.73 -3.23
N PHE A 134 -0.21 2.96 -3.22
CA PHE A 134 0.33 4.10 -3.96
C PHE A 134 1.15 5.05 -3.06
N GLY A 135 1.44 4.65 -1.83
CA GLY A 135 2.45 5.26 -0.99
C GLY A 135 3.83 4.66 -1.24
N LYS A 136 4.85 5.22 -0.58
CA LYS A 136 6.24 4.80 -0.75
C LYS A 136 6.68 3.72 0.24
N ASP A 137 5.93 3.50 1.32
CA ASP A 137 6.32 2.64 2.44
C ASP A 137 5.39 1.44 2.60
N HIS A 138 5.15 0.71 1.52
CA HIS A 138 4.36 -0.53 1.53
C HIS A 138 5.10 -1.62 0.76
N TYR A 139 5.68 -2.56 1.49
CA TYR A 139 6.49 -3.63 0.92
C TYR A 139 6.38 -4.94 1.70
N ALA A 140 6.83 -6.04 1.09
CA ALA A 140 6.79 -7.39 1.65
C ALA A 140 5.40 -7.76 2.22
N PHE A 141 4.33 -7.31 1.57
CA PHE A 141 2.97 -7.62 2.00
C PHE A 141 2.71 -9.10 1.79
N VAL A 142 2.37 -9.78 2.88
CA VAL A 142 2.03 -11.21 2.89
C VAL A 142 0.76 -11.45 3.70
N THR A 143 0.01 -12.47 3.29
CA THR A 143 -1.28 -12.83 3.86
C THR A 143 -1.17 -13.96 4.88
N PHE A 144 -2.04 -13.90 5.89
CA PHE A 144 -2.22 -14.95 6.88
C PHE A 144 -2.90 -16.17 6.24
N HIS A 145 -2.34 -17.36 6.48
CA HIS A 145 -3.00 -18.61 6.11
C HIS A 145 -4.09 -18.99 7.13
N GLY A 146 -5.12 -19.72 6.69
CA GLY A 146 -6.15 -20.30 7.56
C GLY A 146 -7.25 -19.32 8.01
N VAL A 147 -7.26 -18.09 7.51
CA VAL A 147 -8.38 -17.16 7.70
C VAL A 147 -9.51 -17.55 6.76
N LYS A 148 -10.70 -17.87 7.31
CA LYS A 148 -11.89 -18.18 6.51
C LYS A 148 -12.50 -16.89 5.96
N GLU A 149 -13.00 -16.94 4.73
CA GLU A 149 -13.82 -15.91 4.06
C GLU A 149 -13.14 -14.56 3.80
N ARG A 150 -11.90 -14.35 4.27
CA ARG A 150 -11.15 -13.11 4.13
C ARG A 150 -9.72 -13.40 3.76
N ILE A 151 -9.17 -12.58 2.86
CA ILE A 151 -7.73 -12.52 2.63
C ILE A 151 -7.19 -11.36 3.47
N LEU A 152 -6.48 -11.69 4.55
CA LEU A 152 -5.89 -10.72 5.48
C LEU A 152 -4.38 -10.75 5.37
N GLY A 153 -3.72 -9.59 5.39
CA GLY A 153 -2.26 -9.49 5.39
C GLY A 153 -1.75 -8.20 6.03
N MET A 154 -0.43 -8.04 6.09
CA MET A 154 0.23 -6.85 6.63
C MET A 154 1.47 -6.50 5.79
N PRO A 155 1.71 -5.21 5.51
CA PRO A 155 2.95 -4.78 4.88
C PRO A 155 4.04 -4.52 5.93
N TRP A 156 5.29 -4.70 5.55
CA TRP A 156 6.39 -3.95 6.15
C TRP A 156 6.29 -2.49 5.70
N THR A 157 6.24 -1.57 6.67
CA THR A 157 6.15 -0.14 6.41
C THR A 157 7.52 0.52 6.48
N SER A 158 8.22 0.38 5.37
CA SER A 158 9.45 1.10 5.07
C SER A 158 9.73 0.97 3.57
N ASN A 159 10.87 1.48 3.15
CA ASN A 159 11.35 1.33 1.79
C ASN A 159 12.85 1.08 1.79
N TRP A 160 13.30 0.07 1.06
CA TRP A 160 14.72 -0.29 1.00
C TRP A 160 15.64 0.87 0.59
N GLN A 161 15.13 1.85 -0.16
CA GLN A 161 15.89 3.04 -0.57
C GLN A 161 16.44 3.84 0.62
N TYR A 162 15.71 3.90 1.74
CA TYR A 162 16.11 4.68 2.92
C TYR A 162 15.94 3.94 4.26
N ALA A 163 15.56 2.67 4.24
CA ALA A 163 15.34 1.86 5.45
C ALA A 163 16.53 1.95 6.42
N ASN A 164 17.76 1.92 5.89
CA ASN A 164 19.02 1.97 6.65
C ASN A 164 19.40 3.36 7.18
N VAL A 165 18.69 4.42 6.82
CA VAL A 165 18.97 5.79 7.28
C VAL A 165 17.78 6.48 7.97
N THR A 166 16.66 5.77 8.15
CA THR A 166 15.53 6.27 8.97
C THR A 166 15.98 6.72 10.37
N PRO A 167 15.31 7.73 10.97
CA PRO A 167 15.71 8.32 12.26
C PRO A 167 15.31 7.49 13.48
N PHE A 168 14.77 6.28 13.30
CA PHE A 168 14.49 5.39 14.43
C PHE A 168 15.77 5.00 15.18
N LYS A 169 15.70 5.01 16.52
CA LYS A 169 16.86 4.78 17.41
C LYS A 169 16.91 3.37 17.98
N GLN A 170 15.81 2.90 18.59
CA GLN A 170 15.77 1.65 19.36
C GLN A 170 15.35 0.44 18.52
N SER A 171 14.39 0.62 17.63
CA SER A 171 13.94 -0.35 16.64
C SER A 171 14.02 0.27 15.25
N ARG A 172 13.81 -0.51 14.19
CA ARG A 172 13.78 -0.01 12.82
C ARG A 172 12.88 -0.91 11.98
N GLY A 173 11.99 -0.28 11.24
CA GLY A 173 10.89 -0.97 10.57
C GLY A 173 9.74 -1.25 11.54
N MET A 174 8.53 -1.25 10.97
CA MET A 174 7.31 -1.69 11.63
C MET A 174 6.42 -2.35 10.59
N ASN A 175 5.30 -2.94 11.03
CA ASN A 175 4.25 -3.35 10.10
C ASN A 175 3.16 -2.28 10.07
N GLY A 176 2.49 -2.16 8.93
CA GLY A 176 1.31 -1.30 8.78
C GLY A 176 0.06 -1.92 9.41
N LEU A 177 -1.07 -1.25 9.28
CA LEU A 177 -2.34 -1.83 9.74
C LEU A 177 -2.64 -3.14 8.98
N PRO A 178 -3.24 -4.15 9.65
CA PRO A 178 -3.78 -5.32 8.97
C PRO A 178 -4.76 -4.92 7.87
N ARG A 179 -4.59 -5.48 6.68
CA ARG A 179 -5.41 -5.22 5.49
C ARG A 179 -6.27 -6.39 5.14
N GLU A 180 -7.50 -6.12 4.74
CA GLU A 180 -8.36 -7.05 4.01
C GLU A 180 -8.31 -6.70 2.53
N LEU A 181 -8.02 -7.72 1.70
CA LEU A 181 -7.98 -7.58 0.25
C LEU A 181 -9.32 -7.98 -0.38
N PHE A 182 -9.69 -7.29 -1.45
CA PHE A 182 -10.90 -7.55 -2.22
C PHE A 182 -10.69 -7.21 -3.69
N LEU A 183 -11.53 -7.72 -4.58
CA LEU A 183 -11.56 -7.29 -5.97
C LEU A 183 -12.61 -6.21 -6.17
N PHE A 184 -12.37 -5.30 -7.11
CA PHE A 184 -13.37 -4.33 -7.57
C PHE A 184 -13.19 -4.03 -9.05
N SER A 185 -14.25 -3.55 -9.70
CA SER A 185 -14.21 -3.09 -11.09
C SER A 185 -14.19 -1.57 -11.19
N SER A 186 -13.30 -1.02 -12.00
CA SER A 186 -13.36 0.39 -12.44
C SER A 186 -13.02 0.52 -13.92
N ALA A 187 -13.74 1.38 -14.64
CA ALA A 187 -13.56 1.61 -16.08
C ALA A 187 -13.46 0.31 -16.93
N GLY A 188 -14.25 -0.72 -16.57
CA GLY A 188 -14.28 -2.01 -17.27
C GLY A 188 -13.06 -2.91 -17.00
N ARG A 189 -12.28 -2.65 -15.95
CA ARG A 189 -11.10 -3.44 -15.55
C ARG A 189 -11.22 -3.86 -14.08
N SER A 190 -10.72 -5.04 -13.75
CA SER A 190 -10.64 -5.54 -12.38
C SER A 190 -9.36 -5.07 -11.68
N TYR A 191 -9.46 -4.71 -10.40
CA TYR A 191 -8.36 -4.27 -9.55
C TYR A 191 -8.41 -4.98 -8.19
N VAL A 192 -7.29 -4.97 -7.47
CA VAL A 192 -7.23 -5.40 -6.08
C VAL A 192 -7.31 -4.15 -5.21
N GLY A 193 -8.31 -4.09 -4.34
CA GLY A 193 -8.44 -3.11 -3.29
C GLY A 193 -7.86 -3.62 -1.97
N SER A 194 -7.40 -2.70 -1.13
CA SER A 194 -6.81 -2.96 0.18
C SER A 194 -7.42 -2.01 1.20
N ARG A 195 -8.11 -2.56 2.21
CA ARG A 195 -8.75 -1.76 3.27
C ARG A 195 -8.30 -2.19 4.66
N PRO A 196 -8.31 -1.30 5.67
CA PRO A 196 -8.04 -1.71 7.03
C PRO A 196 -8.99 -2.82 7.47
N ALA A 197 -8.47 -3.87 8.10
CA ALA A 197 -9.29 -4.91 8.69
C ALA A 197 -10.28 -4.30 9.68
N ARG A 198 -11.51 -4.83 9.72
CA ARG A 198 -12.59 -4.28 10.57
C ARG A 198 -12.19 -4.20 12.05
N GLU A 199 -11.33 -5.10 12.51
CA GLU A 199 -10.81 -5.14 13.88
C GLU A 199 -10.06 -3.85 14.27
N VAL A 200 -9.50 -3.11 13.31
CA VAL A 200 -8.85 -1.80 13.55
C VAL A 200 -9.83 -0.80 14.16
N THR A 201 -11.13 -0.90 13.88
CA THR A 201 -12.15 -0.01 14.48
C THR A 201 -12.28 -0.16 15.99
N THR A 202 -11.80 -1.27 16.56
CA THR A 202 -11.77 -1.49 18.02
C THR A 202 -10.79 -0.58 18.75
N LEU A 203 -9.86 0.06 18.02
CA LEU A 203 -8.93 1.06 18.59
C LEU A 203 -9.61 2.41 18.84
N ARG A 204 -10.77 2.68 18.23
CA ARG A 204 -11.46 3.97 18.39
C ARG A 204 -11.85 4.20 19.85
N ARG A 205 -11.64 5.43 20.33
CA ARG A 205 -12.04 5.90 21.65
C ARG A 205 -12.91 7.15 21.52
N GLU A 206 -12.44 8.30 22.00
CA GLU A 206 -13.13 9.57 21.89
C GLU A 206 -13.36 9.95 20.43
N GLN A 207 -14.54 10.51 20.16
CA GLN A 207 -14.94 10.94 18.83
C GLN A 207 -15.27 12.42 18.82
N ILE A 208 -14.75 13.12 17.83
CA ILE A 208 -15.16 14.47 17.46
C ILE A 208 -15.93 14.40 16.14
N LEU A 209 -17.14 14.97 16.17
CA LEU A 209 -18.03 15.09 15.01
C LEU A 209 -18.13 16.56 14.63
N GLN A 210 -17.90 16.86 13.35
CA GLN A 210 -18.20 18.18 12.80
C GLN A 210 -19.43 18.10 11.90
N PRO A 211 -20.30 19.12 11.90
CA PRO A 211 -21.44 19.16 11.00
C PRO A 211 -20.99 19.24 9.54
N ASP A 212 -21.87 18.80 8.64
CA ASP A 212 -21.71 19.03 7.21
C ASP A 212 -21.45 20.52 6.94
N LEU A 213 -20.47 20.82 6.10
CA LEU A 213 -20.12 22.20 5.77
C LEU A 213 -19.87 22.37 4.26
N MET A 214 -20.16 23.58 3.78
CA MET A 214 -19.89 23.97 2.40
C MET A 214 -18.60 24.79 2.37
N LEU A 215 -17.54 24.19 1.87
CA LEU A 215 -16.22 24.80 1.77
C LEU A 215 -16.14 25.65 0.50
N ARG A 216 -15.67 26.91 0.63
CA ARG A 216 -15.50 27.84 -0.50
C ARG A 216 -14.04 28.26 -0.71
N ASP A 217 -13.31 28.39 0.40
CA ASP A 217 -11.89 28.69 0.43
C ASP A 217 -11.22 27.71 1.39
N SER A 218 -10.92 28.13 2.62
CA SER A 218 -10.36 27.25 3.65
C SER A 218 -11.01 27.48 5.01
N VAL A 219 -10.96 26.45 5.85
CA VAL A 219 -11.37 26.51 7.27
C VAL A 219 -10.28 25.85 8.10
N LEU A 220 -9.80 26.57 9.12
CA LEU A 220 -8.80 26.07 10.06
C LEU A 220 -9.46 25.64 11.36
N PHE A 221 -9.33 24.36 11.69
CA PHE A 221 -9.66 23.77 12.97
C PHE A 221 -8.39 23.73 13.83
N SER A 222 -8.14 24.82 14.56
CA SER A 222 -6.95 24.96 15.41
C SER A 222 -7.07 24.06 16.64
N ASN A 223 -5.99 23.35 16.98
CA ASN A 223 -5.91 22.52 18.19
C ASN A 223 -7.02 21.46 18.32
N LEU A 224 -7.57 21.00 17.19
CA LEU A 224 -8.60 19.97 17.15
C LEU A 224 -8.12 18.62 17.72
N MET A 225 -6.83 18.33 17.55
CA MET A 225 -6.17 17.07 17.93
C MET A 225 -5.14 17.30 19.04
N LYS A 226 -5.18 18.43 19.76
CA LYS A 226 -4.16 18.80 20.75
C LYS A 226 -3.99 17.79 21.89
N ASP A 227 -5.07 17.06 22.21
CA ASP A 227 -5.12 16.12 23.32
C ASP A 227 -4.73 14.69 22.86
N TYR A 228 -4.40 14.50 21.58
CA TYR A 228 -4.00 13.21 21.00
C TYR A 228 -2.48 13.12 20.93
N ALA A 229 -1.91 11.95 21.21
CA ALA A 229 -0.46 11.74 21.28
C ALA A 229 0.17 11.42 19.91
N GLY A 230 -0.47 11.86 18.82
CA GLY A 230 -0.08 11.57 17.44
C GLY A 230 -0.74 10.32 16.84
N ASP A 231 -1.78 9.80 17.48
CA ASP A 231 -2.51 8.59 17.12
C ASP A 231 -4.01 8.86 16.93
N PHE A 232 -4.44 8.96 15.68
CA PHE A 232 -5.84 9.24 15.37
C PHE A 232 -6.29 8.70 14.02
N GLU A 233 -7.60 8.60 13.87
CA GLU A 233 -8.27 8.31 12.62
C GLU A 233 -9.12 9.50 12.18
N LEU A 234 -8.96 9.95 10.94
CA LEU A 234 -9.74 11.01 10.32
C LEU A 234 -10.55 10.45 9.15
N GLU A 235 -11.87 10.54 9.23
CA GLU A 235 -12.79 10.31 8.12
C GLU A 235 -13.29 11.66 7.59
N LEU A 236 -13.29 11.82 6.26
CA LEU A 236 -13.83 12.96 5.54
C LEU A 236 -14.47 12.45 4.23
N GLU A 237 -15.56 13.06 3.80
CA GLU A 237 -16.10 12.84 2.45
C GLU A 237 -16.24 14.17 1.72
N PHE A 238 -15.61 14.26 0.54
CA PHE A 238 -15.62 15.44 -0.30
C PHE A 238 -16.48 15.22 -1.54
N THR A 239 -17.48 16.07 -1.72
CA THR A 239 -18.26 16.17 -2.96
C THR A 239 -17.96 17.53 -3.63
N PRO A 240 -16.92 17.61 -4.49
CA PRO A 240 -16.54 18.85 -5.16
C PRO A 240 -17.49 19.21 -6.31
N ASP A 241 -17.77 20.50 -6.49
CA ASP A 241 -18.41 21.02 -7.71
C ASP A 241 -17.47 20.89 -8.93
N PRO A 242 -18.00 20.87 -10.17
CA PRO A 242 -17.18 20.72 -11.38
C PRO A 242 -16.07 21.76 -11.60
N ALA A 243 -16.18 22.94 -10.96
CA ALA A 243 -15.19 24.01 -11.07
C ALA A 243 -14.01 23.86 -10.10
N VAL A 244 -14.11 22.96 -9.12
CA VAL A 244 -13.05 22.75 -8.11
C VAL A 244 -11.79 22.23 -8.80
N GLU A 245 -10.67 22.88 -8.54
CA GLU A 245 -9.36 22.49 -9.07
C GLU A 245 -8.63 21.56 -8.11
N ARG A 246 -8.63 21.92 -6.82
CA ARG A 246 -8.07 21.12 -5.73
C ARG A 246 -8.96 21.18 -4.50
N VAL A 247 -9.08 20.07 -3.80
CA VAL A 247 -9.80 20.00 -2.52
C VAL A 247 -9.13 19.00 -1.61
N GLY A 248 -9.08 19.28 -0.32
CA GLY A 248 -8.51 18.35 0.64
C GLY A 248 -8.29 18.98 1.99
N PHE A 249 -7.23 18.51 2.65
CA PHE A 249 -6.86 18.99 3.96
C PHE A 249 -5.34 19.03 4.16
N THR A 250 -4.92 19.72 5.22
CA THR A 250 -3.53 19.75 5.67
C THR A 250 -3.51 19.56 7.17
N LEU A 251 -2.77 18.56 7.63
CA LEU A 251 -2.41 18.42 9.04
C LEU A 251 -1.25 19.35 9.37
N LEU A 252 -1.31 20.01 10.53
CA LEU A 252 -0.37 21.04 10.95
C LEU A 252 -0.01 20.87 12.43
N ASN A 253 1.23 21.19 12.80
CA ASN A 253 1.67 21.29 14.20
C ASN A 253 2.30 22.67 14.49
N GLU A 254 2.70 22.89 15.74
CA GLU A 254 3.29 24.15 16.20
C GLU A 254 4.74 24.38 15.71
N GLU A 255 5.44 23.30 15.35
CA GLU A 255 6.81 23.33 14.79
C GLU A 255 6.81 23.73 13.30
N GLY A 256 5.62 23.88 12.70
CA GLY A 256 5.47 24.24 11.30
C GLY A 256 5.58 23.06 10.32
N ASP A 257 5.53 21.82 10.82
CA ASP A 257 5.38 20.65 9.98
C ASP A 257 3.99 20.60 9.37
N SER A 258 3.89 20.02 8.18
CA SER A 258 2.66 19.90 7.44
C SER A 258 2.59 18.61 6.63
N LEU A 259 1.41 17.98 6.62
CA LEU A 259 1.08 16.86 5.73
C LEU A 259 -0.18 17.20 4.92
N PRO A 260 -0.04 17.83 3.74
CA PRO A 260 -1.15 18.00 2.80
C PRO A 260 -1.62 16.68 2.20
N VAL A 261 -2.94 16.47 2.18
CA VAL A 261 -3.62 15.38 1.47
C VAL A 261 -4.76 15.98 0.64
N TYR A 262 -4.74 15.79 -0.67
CA TYR A 262 -5.70 16.48 -1.54
C TYR A 262 -6.01 15.73 -2.83
N LEU A 263 -7.19 16.02 -3.37
CA LEU A 263 -7.63 15.64 -4.69
C LEU A 263 -7.26 16.76 -5.66
N ASP A 264 -6.40 16.45 -6.63
CA ASP A 264 -6.09 17.29 -7.78
C ASP A 264 -7.08 16.94 -8.90
N MET A 265 -8.17 17.69 -8.96
CA MET A 265 -9.29 17.42 -9.87
C MET A 265 -8.90 17.69 -11.32
N LYS A 266 -7.94 18.60 -11.56
CA LYS A 266 -7.42 18.90 -12.89
C LYS A 266 -6.62 17.72 -13.46
N GLN A 267 -5.76 17.14 -12.64
CA GLN A 267 -4.90 16.02 -13.06
C GLN A 267 -5.50 14.64 -12.77
N GLY A 268 -6.67 14.58 -12.11
CA GLY A 268 -7.37 13.33 -11.81
C GLY A 268 -6.60 12.43 -10.85
N ARG A 269 -6.03 12.97 -9.77
CA ARG A 269 -5.23 12.20 -8.80
C ARG A 269 -5.48 12.61 -7.35
N VAL A 270 -5.35 11.69 -6.41
CA VAL A 270 -5.17 11.97 -4.98
C VAL A 270 -3.68 12.07 -4.68
N VAL A 271 -3.28 13.01 -3.84
CA VAL A 271 -1.88 13.30 -3.50
C VAL A 271 -1.72 13.33 -1.99
N MET A 272 -0.63 12.74 -1.49
CA MET A 272 -0.13 12.91 -0.13
C MET A 272 1.29 13.48 -0.18
N ASP A 273 1.45 14.70 0.33
CA ASP A 273 2.70 15.46 0.29
C ASP A 273 3.40 15.41 1.65
N ARG A 274 4.52 14.69 1.72
CA ARG A 274 5.31 14.58 2.97
C ARG A 274 6.59 15.41 2.97
N THR A 275 6.76 16.33 2.02
CA THR A 275 7.99 17.13 1.87
C THR A 275 8.34 17.95 3.11
N ARG A 276 7.31 18.34 3.87
CA ARG A 276 7.42 19.11 5.12
C ARG A 276 6.82 18.38 6.33
N SER A 277 6.83 17.04 6.31
CA SER A 277 6.20 16.21 7.35
C SER A 277 7.04 16.02 8.63
N GLY A 278 8.00 16.91 8.86
CA GLY A 278 8.97 16.83 9.97
C GLY A 278 10.39 16.56 9.52
N ILE A 279 11.04 15.60 10.17
CA ILE A 279 12.42 15.21 9.90
C ILE A 279 12.47 14.46 8.57
N THR A 280 13.01 15.09 7.52
CA THR A 280 13.07 14.50 6.16
C THR A 280 14.47 14.44 5.56
N ASP A 281 15.43 15.21 6.08
CA ASP A 281 16.79 15.35 5.53
C ASP A 281 17.60 14.04 5.53
N PHE A 282 17.20 13.04 6.33
CA PHE A 282 17.84 11.73 6.28
C PHE A 282 17.69 11.04 4.91
N GLY A 283 16.68 11.42 4.12
CA GLY A 283 16.50 10.95 2.75
C GLY A 283 17.65 11.35 1.81
N GLU A 284 18.42 12.40 2.13
CA GLU A 284 19.63 12.76 1.37
C GLU A 284 20.76 11.72 1.53
N LYS A 285 20.70 10.91 2.59
CA LYS A 285 21.66 9.84 2.87
C LYS A 285 21.26 8.51 2.22
N ALA A 286 20.12 8.45 1.55
CA ALA A 286 19.72 7.30 0.76
C ALA A 286 20.76 7.05 -0.33
N THR A 287 21.14 5.79 -0.50
CA THR A 287 21.99 5.38 -1.62
C THR A 287 21.07 4.71 -2.64
N PRO A 288 20.84 5.31 -3.81
CA PRO A 288 20.00 4.69 -4.83
C PRO A 288 20.55 3.32 -5.21
N HIS A 289 19.66 2.38 -5.54
CA HIS A 289 20.12 1.12 -6.13
C HIS A 289 20.84 1.40 -7.46
N GLU A 290 21.87 0.63 -7.79
CA GLU A 290 22.56 0.74 -9.10
C GLU A 290 21.57 0.61 -10.28
N ARG A 291 20.48 -0.15 -10.09
CA ARG A 291 19.38 -0.33 -11.05
C ARG A 291 18.46 0.90 -11.18
N GLU A 292 18.59 1.90 -10.31
CA GLU A 292 17.84 3.18 -10.31
C GLU A 292 18.69 4.37 -10.79
N SER A 293 19.78 4.13 -11.52
CA SER A 293 20.75 5.15 -11.96
C SER A 293 20.19 6.23 -12.91
N GLY A 294 18.91 6.14 -13.30
CA GLY A 294 18.23 7.14 -14.12
C GLY A 294 17.48 8.17 -13.30
N ASP A 295 17.43 9.41 -13.79
CA ASP A 295 16.75 10.55 -13.17
C ASP A 295 15.22 10.56 -13.35
N TRP A 296 14.62 9.40 -13.65
CA TRP A 296 13.18 9.26 -13.85
C TRP A 296 12.39 9.50 -12.56
N ARG A 297 13.04 9.35 -11.39
CA ARG A 297 12.47 9.61 -10.06
C ARG A 297 11.98 11.07 -9.90
N GLN A 298 12.65 12.03 -10.54
CA GLN A 298 12.19 13.42 -10.58
C GLN A 298 10.94 13.64 -11.45
N ARG A 299 10.57 12.68 -12.31
CA ARG A 299 9.47 12.82 -13.28
C ARG A 299 8.14 12.27 -12.77
N GLU A 300 8.18 11.20 -11.99
CA GLU A 300 6.98 10.48 -11.53
C GLU A 300 6.50 10.95 -10.15
N GLY A 301 7.43 11.28 -9.24
CA GLY A 301 7.12 11.89 -7.95
C GLY A 301 6.80 13.38 -8.09
N LEU A 302 5.85 13.88 -7.30
CA LEU A 302 5.56 15.32 -7.25
C LEU A 302 6.38 15.97 -6.14
N ASN A 303 6.70 17.27 -6.27
CA ASN A 303 7.43 18.03 -5.26
C ASN A 303 8.67 17.29 -4.73
N TYR A 304 9.51 16.74 -5.61
CA TYR A 304 10.68 15.97 -5.18
C TYR A 304 11.74 16.90 -4.55
N HIS A 305 12.12 16.63 -3.30
CA HIS A 305 13.25 17.26 -2.61
C HIS A 305 14.40 16.28 -2.39
N ASN A 306 14.09 15.06 -1.92
CA ASN A 306 15.06 13.97 -1.78
C ASN A 306 14.33 12.61 -1.81
N ASP A 307 15.07 11.51 -1.65
CA ASP A 307 14.52 10.15 -1.72
C ASP A 307 13.50 9.83 -0.61
N PHE A 308 13.34 10.66 0.42
CA PHE A 308 12.23 10.59 1.37
C PHE A 308 11.19 11.69 1.10
N ALA A 309 11.61 12.96 1.08
CA ALA A 309 10.75 14.13 0.91
C ALA A 309 10.27 14.28 -0.55
N LEU A 310 9.08 13.75 -0.82
CA LEU A 310 8.34 13.90 -2.06
C LEU A 310 6.84 13.72 -1.81
N SER A 311 6.03 13.97 -2.82
CA SER A 311 4.61 13.70 -2.84
C SER A 311 4.31 12.44 -3.63
N THR A 312 3.56 11.53 -2.99
CA THR A 312 3.02 10.32 -3.62
C THR A 312 1.61 10.58 -4.14
N TRP A 313 1.19 9.85 -5.17
CA TRP A 313 -0.13 10.06 -5.76
C TRP A 313 -0.73 8.77 -6.34
N ALA A 314 -2.06 8.75 -6.44
CA ALA A 314 -2.81 7.67 -7.09
C ALA A 314 -3.87 8.25 -8.03
N PRO A 315 -4.19 7.58 -9.16
CA PRO A 315 -5.14 8.09 -10.11
C PRO A 315 -6.58 7.93 -9.58
N LEU A 316 -7.38 9.01 -9.65
CA LEU A 316 -8.79 9.01 -9.23
C LEU A 316 -9.69 8.18 -10.14
N GLU A 317 -9.19 7.69 -11.27
CA GLU A 317 -9.93 6.74 -12.11
C GLU A 317 -10.21 5.40 -11.40
N LEU A 318 -9.50 5.10 -10.32
CA LEU A 318 -9.78 3.94 -9.45
C LEU A 318 -11.02 4.15 -8.57
N CYS A 319 -11.42 5.40 -8.38
CA CYS A 319 -12.66 5.75 -7.69
C CYS A 319 -13.84 5.63 -8.67
N VAL A 320 -14.95 5.07 -8.18
CA VAL A 320 -16.17 4.86 -8.98
C VAL A 320 -17.23 5.92 -8.72
N ARG A 321 -17.12 6.66 -7.61
CA ARG A 321 -18.07 7.72 -7.25
C ARG A 321 -17.50 9.09 -7.60
N ARG A 322 -18.40 10.09 -7.63
CA ARG A 322 -18.03 11.52 -7.71
C ARG A 322 -17.98 12.20 -6.34
N SER A 323 -18.04 11.39 -5.28
CA SER A 323 -17.87 11.79 -3.89
C SER A 323 -16.77 10.92 -3.30
N TYR A 324 -15.73 11.55 -2.78
CA TYR A 324 -14.51 10.86 -2.39
C TYR A 324 -14.46 10.76 -0.88
N ARG A 325 -14.66 9.55 -0.36
CA ARG A 325 -14.49 9.26 1.07
C ARG A 325 -13.04 8.92 1.34
N LEU A 326 -12.40 9.73 2.18
CA LEU A 326 -11.04 9.56 2.65
C LEU A 326 -11.07 9.10 4.11
N ARG A 327 -10.27 8.08 4.42
CA ARG A 327 -10.05 7.56 5.75
C ARG A 327 -8.55 7.51 5.99
N LEU A 328 -8.05 8.41 6.83
CA LEU A 328 -6.64 8.54 7.16
C LEU A 328 -6.38 8.02 8.57
N PHE A 329 -5.35 7.22 8.73
CA PHE A 329 -4.79 6.84 10.02
C PHE A 329 -3.45 7.53 10.18
N ILE A 330 -3.26 8.20 11.31
CA ILE A 330 -1.99 8.76 11.72
C ILE A 330 -1.55 8.02 12.98
N ASP A 331 -0.30 7.58 12.98
CA ASP A 331 0.47 7.20 14.15
C ASP A 331 1.75 8.07 14.16
N ARG A 332 2.54 8.00 15.23
CA ARG A 332 3.71 8.85 15.51
C ARG A 332 4.66 9.03 14.32
N SER A 333 4.80 8.02 13.47
CA SER A 333 5.67 8.08 12.29
C SER A 333 5.06 7.45 11.04
N LEU A 334 3.73 7.34 10.96
CA LEU A 334 3.06 6.64 9.88
C LEU A 334 1.76 7.36 9.48
N ALA A 335 1.53 7.48 8.18
CA ALA A 335 0.29 7.94 7.59
C ALA A 335 -0.22 6.90 6.59
N GLU A 336 -1.43 6.38 6.82
CA GLU A 336 -2.08 5.40 5.96
C GLU A 336 -3.45 5.92 5.51
N LEU A 337 -3.58 6.21 4.22
CA LEU A 337 -4.79 6.77 3.61
C LEU A 337 -5.52 5.71 2.80
N PHE A 338 -6.83 5.64 2.98
CA PHE A 338 -7.76 4.81 2.20
C PHE A 338 -8.79 5.71 1.55
N VAL A 339 -8.90 5.62 0.22
CA VAL A 339 -9.93 6.33 -0.56
C VAL A 339 -10.95 5.31 -1.06
N GLU A 340 -12.23 5.65 -0.94
CA GLU A 340 -13.35 4.78 -1.33
C GLU A 340 -13.24 3.36 -0.77
N ASP A 341 -13.09 3.25 0.56
CA ASP A 341 -12.99 1.96 1.25
C ASP A 341 -11.84 1.06 0.74
N GLY A 342 -10.74 1.67 0.28
CA GLY A 342 -9.53 0.94 -0.08
C GLY A 342 -9.40 0.61 -1.57
N HIS A 343 -10.22 1.21 -2.45
CA HIS A 343 -9.93 1.23 -3.89
C HIS A 343 -8.55 1.84 -4.17
N ILE A 344 -8.18 2.83 -3.36
CA ILE A 344 -6.82 3.37 -3.28
C ILE A 344 -6.36 3.25 -1.83
N ALA A 345 -5.18 2.67 -1.64
CA ALA A 345 -4.42 2.70 -0.39
C ALA A 345 -3.12 3.48 -0.61
N MET A 346 -2.70 4.27 0.37
CA MET A 346 -1.41 4.98 0.35
C MET A 346 -0.77 4.94 1.73
N THR A 347 0.39 4.31 1.83
CA THR A 347 1.15 4.17 3.08
C THR A 347 2.48 4.91 2.98
N ASN A 348 2.66 5.90 3.86
CA ASN A 348 3.88 6.70 3.93
C ASN A 348 4.36 6.83 5.38
N LEU A 349 5.65 6.58 5.60
CA LEU A 349 6.32 7.06 6.80
C LEU A 349 6.36 8.58 6.80
N ILE A 350 6.23 9.14 7.99
CA ILE A 350 6.36 10.57 8.32
C ILE A 350 7.18 10.66 9.62
N PHE A 351 7.81 11.80 9.91
CA PHE A 351 8.58 11.97 11.14
C PHE A 351 8.37 13.36 11.74
N PRO A 352 7.12 13.72 12.10
CA PRO A 352 6.82 15.06 12.60
C PRO A 352 7.63 15.36 13.87
N HIS A 353 8.12 16.59 14.01
CA HIS A 353 8.84 17.07 15.18
C HIS A 353 7.94 17.08 16.43
N SER A 354 6.65 17.36 16.25
CA SER A 354 5.61 17.24 17.27
C SER A 354 4.30 16.70 16.66
N PRO A 355 3.39 16.08 17.44
CA PRO A 355 2.11 15.60 16.91
C PRO A 355 1.34 16.68 16.14
N TYR A 356 0.67 16.31 15.04
CA TYR A 356 -0.24 17.22 14.35
C TYR A 356 -1.44 17.55 15.23
N THR A 357 -1.64 18.82 15.55
CA THR A 357 -2.70 19.29 16.45
C THR A 357 -3.82 20.02 15.73
N SER A 358 -3.58 20.49 14.50
CA SER A 358 -4.52 21.32 13.73
C SER A 358 -4.81 20.74 12.36
N LEU A 359 -6.03 20.99 11.86
CA LEU A 359 -6.49 20.55 10.54
C LEU A 359 -6.97 21.77 9.75
N ARG A 360 -6.44 21.98 8.54
CA ARG A 360 -6.96 22.96 7.60
C ARG A 360 -7.67 22.23 6.47
N LEU A 361 -8.97 22.43 6.31
CA LEU A 361 -9.70 22.03 5.10
C LEU A 361 -9.58 23.13 4.05
N PHE A 362 -9.48 22.76 2.77
CA PHE A 362 -9.51 23.74 1.67
C PHE A 362 -10.23 23.23 0.42
N SER A 363 -10.78 24.16 -0.37
CA SER A 363 -11.36 23.98 -1.70
C SER A 363 -10.93 25.17 -2.56
N GLU A 364 -10.30 24.90 -3.70
CA GLU A 364 -9.76 25.91 -4.61
C GLU A 364 -10.55 25.91 -5.93
N GLY A 365 -10.89 27.11 -6.42
CA GLY A 365 -11.56 27.31 -7.71
C GLY A 365 -13.06 26.99 -7.73
N GLY A 366 -13.62 26.45 -6.64
CA GLY A 366 -15.03 26.09 -6.56
C GLY A 366 -15.51 25.85 -5.14
N LYS A 367 -16.71 25.29 -5.01
CA LYS A 367 -17.27 24.91 -3.72
C LYS A 367 -17.19 23.40 -3.56
N THR A 368 -17.04 22.94 -2.34
CA THR A 368 -17.09 21.50 -2.03
C THR A 368 -17.95 21.28 -0.82
N LYS A 369 -18.93 20.38 -0.95
CA LYS A 369 -19.64 19.86 0.23
C LYS A 369 -18.71 18.88 0.95
N VAL A 370 -18.48 19.12 2.23
CA VAL A 370 -17.76 18.20 3.12
C VAL A 370 -18.77 17.56 4.06
N THR A 371 -18.81 16.24 4.07
CA THR A 371 -19.63 15.43 4.96
C THR A 371 -18.76 14.41 5.70
N HIS A 372 -19.35 13.66 6.62
CA HIS A 372 -18.67 12.59 7.34
C HIS A 372 -17.36 13.01 8.03
N PHE A 373 -17.26 14.27 8.45
CA PHE A 373 -16.10 14.74 9.21
C PHE A 373 -16.15 14.14 10.62
N ARG A 374 -15.40 13.04 10.78
CA ARG A 374 -15.25 12.31 12.04
C ARG A 374 -13.78 12.15 12.35
N LEU A 375 -13.43 12.47 13.58
CA LEU A 375 -12.08 12.29 14.09
C LEU A 375 -12.18 11.38 15.32
N TYR A 376 -11.39 10.32 15.36
CA TYR A 376 -11.33 9.38 16.47
C TYR A 376 -9.93 9.38 17.07
N HIS A 377 -9.83 9.50 18.38
CA HIS A 377 -8.62 9.10 19.09
C HIS A 377 -8.46 7.58 19.00
N LEU A 378 -7.23 7.11 18.79
CA LEU A 378 -6.92 5.68 18.73
C LEU A 378 -6.14 5.26 19.97
N SER A 379 -6.48 4.11 20.55
CA SER A 379 -5.71 3.51 21.64
C SER A 379 -5.89 1.99 21.61
N LEU A 380 -4.86 1.26 22.06
CA LEU A 380 -4.96 -0.18 22.35
C LEU A 380 -5.90 -0.45 23.53
#